data_AF-A0A924L3A7-F1
#
_entry.id   AF-A0A924L3A7-F1
#
_cell.length_a   1.000
_cell.length_b   1.000
_cell.length_c   1.000
_cell.angle_alpha   90.00
_cell.angle_beta   90.00
_cell.angle_gamma   90.00
#
_symmetry.space_group_name_H-M   'P 1'
#
loop_
_entity.id
_entity.type
_entity.pdbx_description
1 polymer ?
#
loop_
_entity_poly.entity_id
_entity_poly.type
_entity_poly.pdbx_seq_one_letter_code
_entity_poly.pdbx_strand_id
1 'polypeptide(L)' 'MKSILELNDKKIPVVRTDKSLNKYSNVVLFPEKVEKAKKAFEKAGLPDLKKKGR' A
#
# COMPACT_ATOMS: atom_id res chain seq x y z
N MET A 1 -12.83 12.70 16.70
CA MET A 1 -12.37 11.79 15.61
C MET A 1 -12.76 12.46 14.30
N LYS A 2 -11.87 12.54 13.31
CA LYS A 2 -12.24 13.10 11.99
C LYS A 2 -13.02 12.04 11.22
N SER A 3 -14.11 12.42 10.57
CA SER A 3 -14.92 11.48 9.77
C SER A 3 -14.13 11.01 8.53
N ILE A 4 -14.43 9.81 8.03
CA ILE A 4 -13.83 9.25 6.81
C ILE A 4 -14.08 10.19 5.60
N LEU A 5 -15.23 10.86 5.59
CA LEU A 5 -15.62 11.83 4.56
C LEU A 5 -14.67 13.04 4.54
N GLU A 6 -14.35 13.62 5.70
CA GLU A 6 -13.41 14.74 5.81
C GLU A 6 -11.97 14.39 5.40
N LEU A 7 -11.58 13.12 5.53
CA LEU A 7 -10.27 12.63 5.09
C LEU A 7 -10.22 12.47 3.57
N ASN A 8 -11.33 12.03 2.96
CA ASN A 8 -11.44 11.87 1.51
C ASN A 8 -11.48 13.21 0.77
N ASP A 9 -12.10 14.24 1.35
CA ASP A 9 -12.16 15.60 0.77
C ASP A 9 -10.81 16.31 0.81
N LYS A 10 -9.93 15.91 1.73
CA LYS A 10 -8.59 16.46 1.84
C LYS A 10 -7.68 15.77 0.83
N LYS A 11 -7.09 16.55 -0.08
CA LYS A 11 -5.97 16.14 -0.94
C LYS A 11 -4.67 15.84 -0.16
N ILE A 12 -4.78 15.45 1.11
CA ILE A 12 -3.67 15.07 1.96
C ILE A 12 -3.50 13.56 1.78
N PRO A 13 -2.29 13.07 1.44
CA PRO A 13 -2.06 11.65 1.32
C PRO A 13 -2.37 10.97 2.66
N VAL A 14 -3.32 10.02 2.62
CA VAL A 14 -3.74 9.22 3.78
C VAL A 14 -2.58 8.38 4.33
N VAL A 15 -1.62 8.07 3.47
CA VAL A 15 -0.39 7.35 3.80
C VAL A 15 0.80 8.26 3.54
N ARG A 16 1.63 8.48 4.56
CA ARG A 16 2.92 9.17 4.43
C ARG A 16 4.04 8.13 4.52
N THR A 17 4.98 8.19 3.59
CA THR A 17 6.20 7.38 3.65
C THR A 17 7.16 8.06 4.62
N ASP A 18 7.38 7.45 5.78
CA ASP A 18 8.37 7.94 6.75
C ASP A 18 9.78 7.46 6.34
N LYS A 19 10.63 8.41 5.96
CA LYS A 19 12.02 8.15 5.56
C LYS A 19 12.86 7.52 6.69
N SER A 20 12.47 7.72 7.95
CA SER A 20 13.17 7.13 9.11
C SER A 20 13.10 5.60 9.12
N LEU A 21 12.11 5.02 8.43
CA LEU A 21 11.90 3.58 8.32
C LEU A 21 12.76 2.92 7.23
N ASN A 22 13.48 3.71 6.42
CA ASN A 22 14.36 3.19 5.36
C ASN A 22 15.46 2.25 5.89
N LYS A 23 15.79 2.33 7.19
CA LYS A 23 16.71 1.41 7.87
C LYS A 23 16.28 -0.07 7.80
N TYR A 24 14.99 -0.33 7.54
CA TYR A 24 14.45 -1.68 7.40
C TYR A 24 14.30 -2.14 5.95
N SER A 25 14.76 -1.36 4.96
CA SER A 25 14.59 -1.65 3.53
C SER A 25 15.08 -3.04 3.11
N ASN A 26 16.15 -3.53 3.73
CA ASN A 26 16.74 -4.84 3.45
C ASN A 26 16.36 -5.91 4.48
N VAL A 27 15.36 -5.65 5.33
CA VAL A 27 14.94 -6.56 6.42
C VAL A 27 13.49 -6.99 6.20
N VAL A 28 13.27 -8.30 6.16
CA VAL A 28 11.92 -8.86 6.11
C VAL A 28 11.37 -8.94 7.54
N LEU A 29 10.58 -7.94 7.93
CA LEU A 29 10.03 -7.85 9.29
C LEU A 29 8.84 -8.80 9.54
N PHE A 30 8.12 -9.21 8.49
CA PHE A 30 6.88 -10.00 8.62
C PHE A 30 6.80 -11.11 7.56
N PRO A 31 7.60 -12.18 7.68
CA PRO A 31 7.71 -13.21 6.64
C PRO A 31 6.37 -13.87 6.28
N GLU A 32 5.54 -14.22 7.27
CA GLU A 32 4.23 -14.85 7.05
C GLU A 32 3.26 -13.95 6.26
N LYS A 33 3.26 -12.64 6.56
CA LYS A 33 2.43 -11.67 5.86
C LYS A 33 2.89 -11.48 4.42
N VAL A 34 4.20 -11.50 4.18
CA VAL A 34 4.78 -11.43 2.83
C VAL A 34 4.35 -12.63 2.01
N GLU A 35 4.40 -13.84 2.56
CA GLU A 35 3.95 -15.06 1.87
C GLU A 35 2.45 -15.01 1.56
N LYS A 36 1.63 -14.59 2.52
CA LYS A 36 0.19 -14.44 2.33
C LYS A 36 -0.14 -13.41 1.24
N ALA A 37 0.59 -12.29 1.22
CA ALA A 37 0.43 -11.26 0.18
C ALA A 37 0.81 -11.81 -1.19
N LYS A 38 1.91 -12.58 -1.31
CA LYS A 38 2.31 -13.22 -2.57
C LYS A 38 1.20 -14.11 -3.12
N LYS A 39 0.64 -15.01 -2.29
CA LYS A 39 -0.50 -15.87 -2.67
C LYS A 39 -1.73 -15.07 -3.11
N ALA A 40 -1.99 -13.95 -2.43
CA ALA A 40 -3.09 -13.06 -2.79
C ALA A 40 -2.88 -12.40 -4.16
N PHE A 41 -1.67 -11.92 -4.45
CA PHE A 41 -1.34 -11.32 -5.75
C PHE A 41 -1.31 -12.34 -6.89
N GLU A 42 -0.83 -13.56 -6.64
CA GLU A 42 -0.89 -14.65 -7.62
C GLU A 42 -2.35 -14.99 -7.99
N LYS A 43 -3.26 -14.97 -7.01
CA LYS A 43 -4.68 -15.25 -7.23
C LYS A 43 -5.43 -14.09 -7.89
N ALA A 44 -5.23 -12.87 -7.41
CA ALA A 44 -6.00 -11.69 -7.84
C ALA A 44 -5.39 -10.99 -9.07
N GLY A 45 -4.12 -11.27 -9.37
CA GLY A 45 -3.32 -10.48 -10.31
C GLY A 45 -2.95 -9.11 -9.74
N LEU A 46 -2.07 -8.42 -10.44
CA LEU A 46 -1.85 -6.99 -10.23
C LEU A 46 -2.77 -6.21 -11.17
N PRO A 47 -3.34 -5.08 -10.73
CA PRO A 47 -4.10 -4.22 -11.63
C PRO A 47 -3.21 -3.79 -12.79
N ASP A 48 -3.73 -3.92 -14.01
CA ASP A 48 -2.98 -3.60 -15.22
C ASP A 48 -2.71 -2.10 -15.29
N LEU A 49 -1.43 -1.73 -15.10
CA LEU A 49 -0.97 -0.34 -15.11
C LEU A 49 -1.12 0.32 -16.50
N LYS A 50 -1.44 -0.46 -17.54
CA LYS A 50 -1.65 0.03 -18.91
C LYS A 50 -3.05 0.57 -19.20
N LYS A 51 -4.04 0.41 -18.30
CA LYS A 51 -5.32 1.13 -18.43
C LYS A 51 -5.17 2.59 -17.98
N LYS A 52 -4.41 3.37 -18.75
CA LYS A 52 -4.70 4.80 -18.89
C LYS A 52 -6.09 4.91 -19.52
N GLY A 53 -6.95 5.71 -18.89
CA GLY A 53 -8.37 5.82 -19.20
C GLY A 53 -8.70 6.01 -20.67
N ARG A 54 -9.86 5.46 -21.03
CA ARG A 54 -10.83 6.16 -21.88
C ARG A 54 -12.01 6.52 -20.99
#